data_AF-A0AA86RVV2-F1
#
_entry.id   AF-A0AA86RVV2-F1
#
_cell.length_a   1.000
_cell.length_b   1.000
_cell.length_c   1.000
_cell.angle_alpha   90.00
_cell.angle_beta   90.00
_cell.angle_gamma   90.00
#
_symmetry.space_group_name_H-M   'P 1'
#
loop_
_entity.id
_entity.type
_entity.pdbx_description
1 polymer ?
#
loop_
_entity_poly.entity_id
_entity_poly.type
_entity_poly.pdbx_seq_one_letter_code
_entity_poly.pdbx_strand_id
1 'polypeptide(L)'
;MSTVDKMLIKGIRSFDPENKNVITFFKPLTLIVGPNGAGKTTIIECLKLSCTGELPPNARSGHSFIHDPKGQIKLRFKTAAGKDAVCVRSFQLTQKASKMEYKAIESVLQTINPHTGEKVCPSNRCADMDREIPALMGVSKAILENVIFVHQDEANWPLQDPSTLKKKFDDIFSATRYTKALEVIKKLHKEQAQEIKTYKLKLEHLQTLKDAAYKLRESIAQDQEKTESVKGQVQQLEESIKQLEDKIHHAEETLKDLRKLQEQISTKTAQRSTLLKEQEKQHAALVEENVDSDELLMEWKTKFEERIAILEAKIRKLEREMTDLAEKGTALMNIIGQSNKEIAKLQAEAEAHMSLKNDRDSSIHSLFATYSLGPLPRSPFSVEVALNLTSRVKSRLADLEKDLDDKKKVNDNELEMAWDRNMNANDCWKDTDAKIKAMQGIKDGIFKRIEEKKNELDSFELQMTNLNFSHIDEREKNLRNEIERKESQLSQRQFEPNIRQVQNEIYSIDQKIRAVNREKDIMASDSEDRVMLSHKKAELENRKKKHKKM
;
A
#
# COMPACT_ATOMS: atom_id res chain seq x y z
N MET A 1 -7.60 -1.75 55.93
CA MET A 1 -8.82 -2.57 55.69
C MET A 1 -9.94 -1.62 55.29
N SER A 2 -10.55 -1.85 54.12
CA SER A 2 -11.69 -1.06 53.63
C SER A 2 -12.92 -1.30 54.49
N THR A 3 -13.67 -0.25 54.85
CA THR A 3 -14.89 -0.39 55.68
C THR A 3 -15.98 0.60 55.27
N VAL A 4 -17.23 0.19 55.36
CA VAL A 4 -18.37 1.10 55.22
C VAL A 4 -18.71 1.70 56.58
N ASP A 5 -18.89 3.02 56.66
CA ASP A 5 -19.05 3.72 57.94
C ASP A 5 -20.47 4.29 58.09
N LYS A 6 -20.95 5.07 57.12
CA LYS A 6 -22.27 5.73 57.18
C LYS A 6 -22.94 5.76 55.83
N MET A 7 -24.26 5.66 55.79
CA MET A 7 -25.05 5.81 54.58
C MET A 7 -26.31 6.64 54.83
N LEU A 8 -26.64 7.50 53.87
CA LEU A 8 -27.89 8.26 53.82
C LEU A 8 -28.61 7.90 52.51
N ILE A 9 -29.88 7.54 52.62
CA ILE A 9 -30.76 7.19 51.50
C ILE A 9 -31.93 8.16 51.47
N LYS A 10 -32.20 8.75 50.30
CA LYS A 10 -33.31 9.69 50.05
C LYS A 10 -34.04 9.34 48.76
N GLY A 11 -35.37 9.41 48.77
CA GLY A 11 -36.20 9.28 47.55
C GLY A 11 -36.12 7.91 46.87
N ILE A 12 -35.78 6.84 47.62
CA ILE A 12 -35.61 5.48 47.10
C ILE A 12 -36.55 4.54 47.85
N ARG A 13 -37.47 3.91 47.12
CA ARG A 13 -38.54 3.06 47.65
C ARG A 13 -39.20 3.65 48.92
N SER A 14 -39.07 2.98 50.06
CA SER A 14 -39.66 3.38 51.35
C SER A 14 -38.94 4.53 52.06
N PHE A 15 -37.84 5.05 51.49
CA PHE A 15 -37.09 6.17 52.07
C PHE A 15 -37.57 7.50 51.51
N ASP A 16 -38.10 8.33 52.40
CA ASP A 16 -38.60 9.67 52.09
C ASP A 16 -37.51 10.57 51.44
N PRO A 17 -37.85 11.41 50.45
CA PRO A 17 -36.95 12.40 49.84
C PRO A 17 -36.32 13.37 50.85
N GLU A 18 -37.06 13.75 51.88
CA GLU A 18 -36.64 14.63 52.96
C GLU A 18 -35.99 13.87 54.14
N ASN A 19 -35.76 12.57 53.99
CA ASN A 19 -35.17 11.74 55.03
C ASN A 19 -33.80 12.27 55.49
N LYS A 20 -33.66 12.55 56.78
CA LYS A 20 -32.40 12.99 57.42
C LYS A 20 -31.71 11.89 58.21
N ASN A 21 -32.31 10.69 58.26
CA ASN A 21 -31.80 9.58 59.06
C ASN A 21 -30.57 8.95 58.40
N VAL A 22 -29.45 8.94 59.12
CA VAL A 22 -28.18 8.36 58.67
C VAL A 22 -28.00 6.98 59.31
N ILE A 23 -27.82 5.97 58.47
CA ILE A 23 -27.49 4.61 58.90
C ILE A 23 -26.00 4.57 59.22
N THR A 24 -25.63 4.09 60.40
CA THR A 24 -24.24 3.91 60.82
C THR A 24 -23.92 2.42 60.88
N PHE A 25 -22.83 2.01 60.23
CA PHE A 25 -22.36 0.63 60.21
C PHE A 25 -21.29 0.43 61.29
N PHE A 26 -21.47 -0.59 62.11
CA PHE A 26 -20.61 -0.96 63.22
C PHE A 26 -19.74 -2.17 62.90
N LYS A 27 -18.61 -2.26 63.59
CA LYS A 27 -17.63 -3.35 63.47
C LYS A 27 -17.62 -4.16 64.77
N PRO A 28 -17.50 -5.50 64.72
CA PRO A 28 -17.42 -6.33 63.52
C PRO A 28 -18.79 -6.65 62.90
N LEU A 29 -19.89 -6.37 63.61
CA LEU A 29 -21.24 -6.76 63.23
C LEU A 29 -22.21 -5.58 63.28
N THR A 30 -23.03 -5.45 62.23
CA THR A 30 -24.18 -4.53 62.19
C THR A 30 -25.47 -5.35 62.03
N LEU A 31 -26.37 -5.25 62.99
CA LEU A 31 -27.67 -5.93 62.94
C LEU A 31 -28.75 -4.96 62.45
N ILE A 32 -29.42 -5.30 61.34
CA ILE A 32 -30.53 -4.51 60.77
C ILE A 32 -31.83 -5.32 60.93
N VAL A 33 -32.69 -4.90 61.85
CA VAL A 33 -33.97 -5.54 62.15
C VAL A 33 -35.14 -4.58 61.91
N GLY A 34 -36.30 -5.15 61.59
CA GLY A 34 -37.51 -4.38 61.33
C GLY A 34 -38.58 -5.26 60.66
N PRO A 35 -39.84 -4.79 60.59
CA PRO A 35 -40.92 -5.53 59.95
C PRO A 35 -40.67 -5.72 58.44
N ASN A 36 -41.43 -6.63 57.82
CA ASN A 36 -41.40 -6.78 56.37
C ASN A 36 -41.87 -5.49 55.70
N GLY A 37 -41.20 -5.09 54.62
CA GLY A 37 -41.45 -3.79 53.97
C GLY A 37 -40.77 -2.58 54.61
N ALA A 38 -40.07 -2.73 55.75
CA ALA A 38 -39.34 -1.62 56.40
C ALA A 38 -38.11 -1.09 55.62
N GLY A 39 -37.82 -1.63 54.43
CA GLY A 39 -36.69 -1.20 53.61
C GLY A 39 -35.34 -1.87 53.91
N LYS A 40 -35.31 -2.97 54.67
CA LYS A 40 -34.07 -3.72 54.99
C LYS A 40 -33.29 -4.13 53.74
N THR A 41 -33.96 -4.77 52.78
CA THR A 41 -33.36 -5.19 51.51
C THR A 41 -32.92 -3.97 50.68
N THR A 42 -33.69 -2.88 50.70
CA THR A 42 -33.36 -1.61 50.04
C THR A 42 -32.04 -1.01 50.54
N ILE A 43 -31.69 -1.18 51.82
CA ILE A 43 -30.40 -0.74 52.36
C ILE A 43 -29.24 -1.47 51.67
N ILE A 44 -29.34 -2.79 51.50
CA ILE A 44 -28.33 -3.61 50.82
C ILE A 44 -28.27 -3.29 49.33
N GLU A 45 -29.43 -3.12 48.67
CA GLU A 45 -29.50 -2.65 47.29
C GLU A 45 -28.81 -1.31 47.08
N CYS A 46 -28.98 -0.36 48.01
CA CYS A 46 -28.31 0.95 47.96
C CYS A 46 -26.79 0.84 48.16
N LEU A 47 -26.33 -0.09 48.99
CA LEU A 47 -24.90 -0.40 49.14
C LEU A 47 -24.33 -0.97 47.83
N LYS A 48 -25.00 -1.96 47.24
CA LYS A 48 -24.63 -2.54 45.94
C LYS A 48 -24.54 -1.45 44.87
N LEU A 49 -25.61 -0.69 44.67
CA LEU A 49 -25.68 0.38 43.67
C LEU A 49 -24.62 1.48 43.89
N SER A 50 -24.35 1.84 45.14
CA SER A 50 -23.30 2.82 45.45
C SER A 50 -21.92 2.34 45.02
N CYS A 51 -21.62 1.05 45.26
CA CYS A 51 -20.29 0.49 45.03
C CYS A 51 -20.06 0.00 43.59
N THR A 52 -21.08 -0.58 42.93
CA THR A 52 -20.93 -1.23 41.62
C THR A 52 -21.67 -0.52 40.48
N GLY A 53 -22.57 0.42 40.80
CA GLY A 53 -23.41 1.10 39.81
C GLY A 53 -24.60 0.30 39.29
N GLU A 54 -24.80 -0.92 39.79
CA GLU A 54 -25.84 -1.82 39.29
C GLU A 54 -27.16 -1.68 40.05
N LEU A 55 -28.23 -1.66 39.28
CA LEU A 55 -29.59 -1.63 39.80
C LEU A 55 -30.02 -3.02 40.29
N PRO A 56 -30.97 -3.09 41.24
CA PRO A 56 -31.55 -4.36 41.66
C PRO A 56 -32.24 -5.11 40.51
N PRO A 57 -32.27 -6.45 40.51
CA PRO A 57 -32.81 -7.25 39.40
C PRO A 57 -34.30 -6.94 39.11
N ASN A 58 -35.07 -6.63 40.16
CA ASN A 58 -36.50 -6.31 40.02
C ASN A 58 -36.77 -4.83 39.65
N ALA A 59 -35.75 -4.06 39.31
CA ALA A 59 -35.86 -2.63 39.03
C ALA A 59 -36.31 -2.29 37.60
N ARG A 60 -36.46 -3.27 36.69
CA ARG A 60 -36.77 -3.17 35.23
C ARG A 60 -35.86 -2.22 34.44
N SER A 61 -35.91 -0.92 34.73
CA SER A 61 -35.05 0.16 34.22
C SER A 61 -34.94 1.34 35.22
N GLY A 62 -34.88 1.06 36.52
CA GLY A 62 -34.79 2.05 37.61
C GLY A 62 -36.13 2.65 38.07
N HIS A 63 -37.24 2.37 37.36
CA HIS A 63 -38.57 2.95 37.64
C HIS A 63 -39.17 2.54 38.98
N SER A 64 -38.98 1.29 39.41
CA SER A 64 -39.49 0.79 40.69
C SER A 64 -38.51 1.01 41.85
N PHE A 65 -37.34 1.58 41.57
CA PHE A 65 -36.29 1.82 42.56
C PHE A 65 -36.40 3.23 43.16
N ILE A 66 -36.70 4.22 42.33
CA ILE A 66 -36.90 5.62 42.75
C ILE A 66 -38.40 5.84 43.03
N HIS A 67 -38.73 6.40 44.19
CA HIS A 67 -40.13 6.65 44.58
C HIS A 67 -40.61 8.08 44.22
N ASP A 68 -39.70 9.05 44.18
CA ASP A 68 -39.96 10.49 44.03
C ASP A 68 -39.11 11.08 42.88
N PRO A 69 -39.35 12.26 42.27
CA PRO A 69 -38.66 12.61 41.02
C PRO A 69 -37.14 12.79 41.16
N LYS A 70 -36.61 12.81 42.39
CA LYS A 70 -35.17 12.75 42.69
C LYS A 70 -34.87 11.74 43.80
N GLY A 71 -33.94 10.83 43.54
CA GLY A 71 -33.36 9.92 44.53
C GLY A 71 -31.88 10.20 44.74
N GLN A 72 -31.38 10.01 45.96
CA GLN A 72 -29.96 10.19 46.28
C GLN A 72 -29.48 9.18 47.30
N ILE A 73 -28.30 8.60 47.03
CA ILE A 73 -27.57 7.76 47.97
C ILE A 73 -26.24 8.45 48.28
N LYS A 74 -25.93 8.59 49.57
CA LYS A 74 -24.65 9.11 50.05
C LYS A 74 -24.00 8.11 50.97
N LEU A 75 -22.92 7.50 50.51
CA LEU A 75 -22.16 6.47 51.20
C LEU A 75 -20.81 7.03 51.64
N ARG A 76 -20.48 6.88 52.92
CA ARG A 76 -19.15 7.12 53.47
C ARG A 76 -18.48 5.78 53.75
N PHE A 77 -17.29 5.61 53.21
CA PHE A 77 -16.47 4.41 53.39
C PHE A 77 -15.00 4.79 53.54
N LYS A 78 -14.22 3.92 54.16
CA LYS A 78 -12.76 3.98 54.20
C LYS A 78 -12.18 3.15 53.07
N THR A 79 -11.26 3.75 52.33
CA THR A 79 -10.54 3.07 51.24
C THR A 79 -9.59 2.00 51.78
N ALA A 80 -9.05 1.15 50.89
CA ALA A 80 -8.02 0.17 51.25
C ALA A 80 -6.79 0.84 51.89
N ALA A 81 -6.45 2.06 51.44
CA ALA A 81 -5.39 2.91 51.98
C ALA A 81 -5.75 3.64 53.28
N GLY A 82 -6.93 3.40 53.86
CA GLY A 82 -7.38 3.98 55.13
C GLY A 82 -7.85 5.43 55.05
N LYS A 83 -8.02 5.99 53.84
CA LYS A 83 -8.55 7.36 53.65
C LYS A 83 -10.08 7.35 53.66
N ASP A 84 -10.68 8.38 54.24
CA ASP A 84 -12.14 8.55 54.22
C ASP A 84 -12.60 9.02 52.83
N ALA A 85 -13.56 8.31 52.24
CA ALA A 85 -14.17 8.62 50.96
C ALA A 85 -15.69 8.73 51.10
N VAL A 86 -16.29 9.62 50.32
CA VAL A 86 -17.73 9.84 50.24
C VAL A 86 -18.15 9.70 48.78
N CYS A 87 -18.98 8.70 48.51
CA CYS A 87 -19.66 8.52 47.23
C CYS A 87 -21.09 9.06 47.35
N VAL A 88 -21.47 9.93 46.43
CA VAL A 88 -22.85 10.40 46.25
C VAL A 88 -23.30 9.94 44.87
N ARG A 89 -24.45 9.26 44.79
CA ARG A 89 -25.13 8.96 43.52
C ARG A 89 -26.51 9.58 43.54
N SER A 90 -26.79 10.43 42.56
CA SER A 90 -28.07 11.13 42.42
C SER A 90 -28.78 10.67 41.15
N PHE A 91 -30.06 10.42 41.27
CA PHE A 91 -30.90 9.86 40.23
C PHE A 91 -32.15 10.72 40.03
N GLN A 92 -32.64 10.81 38.80
CA GLN A 92 -33.89 11.46 38.44
C GLN A 92 -34.85 10.44 37.86
N LEU A 93 -36.12 10.57 38.22
CA LEU A 93 -37.22 9.93 37.51
C LEU A 93 -38.09 11.02 36.90
N THR A 94 -38.24 11.03 35.58
CA THR A 94 -39.08 11.99 34.86
C THR A 94 -40.25 11.27 34.22
N GLN A 95 -41.47 11.68 34.54
CA GLN A 95 -42.67 11.14 33.88
C GLN A 95 -42.90 11.87 32.56
N LYS A 96 -42.68 11.19 31.43
CA LYS A 96 -43.09 11.65 30.11
C LYS A 96 -44.51 11.14 29.81
N ALA A 97 -45.17 11.69 28.79
CA ALA A 97 -46.58 11.45 28.46
C ALA A 97 -47.02 9.97 28.40
N SER A 98 -46.14 9.04 28.04
CA SER A 98 -46.44 7.61 27.93
C SER A 98 -45.50 6.69 28.73
N LYS A 99 -44.35 7.19 29.19
CA LYS A 99 -43.32 6.38 29.86
C LYS A 99 -42.62 7.18 30.96
N MET A 100 -42.32 6.54 32.08
CA MET A 100 -41.34 7.08 33.03
C MET A 100 -39.94 6.89 32.46
N GLU A 101 -39.05 7.85 32.67
CA GLU A 101 -37.67 7.83 32.20
C GLU A 101 -36.74 8.00 33.41
N TYR A 102 -35.87 7.01 33.61
CA TYR A 102 -34.83 7.04 34.64
C TYR A 102 -33.56 7.67 34.07
N LYS A 103 -32.96 8.60 34.82
CA LYS A 103 -31.69 9.23 34.46
C LYS A 103 -30.76 9.28 35.68
N ALA A 104 -29.58 8.70 35.58
CA ALA A 104 -28.51 8.98 36.55
C ALA A 104 -27.99 10.40 36.28
N ILE A 105 -28.06 11.29 37.28
CA ILE A 105 -27.74 12.72 37.12
C ILE A 105 -26.26 12.96 37.43
N GLU A 106 -25.93 12.93 38.71
CA GLU A 106 -24.69 13.43 39.24
C GLU A 106 -24.18 12.39 40.24
N SER A 107 -23.00 11.85 39.94
CA SER A 107 -22.31 10.98 40.85
C SER A 107 -21.01 11.67 41.24
N VAL A 108 -20.82 11.91 42.54
CA VAL A 108 -19.70 12.67 43.09
C VAL A 108 -18.92 11.76 44.02
N LEU A 109 -17.61 11.65 43.78
CA LEU A 109 -16.69 10.97 44.67
C LEU A 109 -15.78 12.01 45.32
N GLN A 110 -15.80 12.10 46.64
CA GLN A 110 -14.98 13.02 47.43
C GLN A 110 -14.06 12.21 48.33
N THR A 111 -12.77 12.51 48.34
CA THR A 111 -11.83 11.98 49.32
C THR A 111 -11.56 13.06 50.37
N ILE A 112 -11.65 12.71 51.64
CA ILE A 112 -11.36 13.62 52.75
C ILE A 112 -9.90 13.44 53.12
N ASN A 113 -9.12 14.53 53.06
CA ASN A 113 -7.74 14.49 53.48
C ASN A 113 -7.66 14.39 55.02
N PRO A 114 -7.05 13.34 55.60
CA PRO A 114 -6.98 13.14 57.05
C PRO A 114 -6.23 14.24 57.82
N HIS A 115 -5.38 15.03 57.13
CA HIS A 115 -4.54 16.06 57.78
C HIS A 115 -5.10 17.47 57.68
N THR A 116 -5.84 17.80 56.61
CA THR A 116 -6.40 19.15 56.40
C THR A 116 -7.91 19.19 56.62
N GLY A 117 -8.60 18.03 56.66
CA GLY A 117 -10.07 17.96 56.71
C GLY A 117 -10.74 18.42 55.41
N GLU A 118 -9.97 18.81 54.40
CA GLU A 118 -10.49 19.29 53.13
C GLU A 118 -11.03 18.14 52.29
N LYS A 119 -12.16 18.41 51.63
CA LYS A 119 -12.79 17.50 50.69
C LYS A 119 -12.18 17.76 49.31
N VAL A 120 -11.36 16.82 48.85
CA VAL A 120 -10.79 16.85 47.52
C VAL A 120 -11.67 15.99 46.62
N CYS A 121 -12.18 16.56 45.53
CA CYS A 121 -12.85 15.82 44.46
C CYS A 121 -11.79 15.37 43.45
N PRO A 122 -11.33 14.11 43.44
CA PRO A 122 -10.28 13.66 42.53
C PRO A 122 -10.66 13.69 41.03
N SER A 123 -11.93 13.85 40.66
CA SER A 123 -12.35 13.94 39.24
C SER A 123 -13.67 14.71 39.06
N ASN A 124 -13.70 15.62 38.06
CA ASN A 124 -14.91 16.29 37.56
C ASN A 124 -15.56 15.54 36.37
N ARG A 125 -15.01 14.39 35.94
CA ARG A 125 -15.60 13.54 34.89
C ARG A 125 -16.15 12.25 35.52
N CYS A 126 -17.48 12.18 35.56
CA CYS A 126 -18.32 11.08 36.07
C CYS A 126 -18.22 9.75 35.28
N ALA A 127 -17.20 9.55 34.44
CA ALA A 127 -17.26 8.52 33.39
C ALA A 127 -17.00 7.08 33.88
N ASP A 128 -16.40 6.86 35.06
CA ASP A 128 -16.05 5.49 35.49
C ASP A 128 -16.07 5.29 37.03
N MET A 129 -17.06 5.88 37.75
CA MET A 129 -17.21 5.63 39.20
C MET A 129 -17.40 4.15 39.54
N ASP A 130 -18.00 3.39 38.63
CA ASP A 130 -18.22 1.95 38.76
C ASP A 130 -16.91 1.16 38.72
N ARG A 131 -15.82 1.76 38.21
CA ARG A 131 -14.46 1.21 38.23
C ARG A 131 -13.63 1.75 39.39
N GLU A 132 -13.75 3.05 39.67
CA GLU A 132 -12.96 3.73 40.70
C GLU A 132 -13.34 3.32 42.14
N ILE A 133 -14.64 3.17 42.44
CA ILE A 133 -15.06 2.80 43.81
C ILE A 133 -14.59 1.40 44.20
N PRO A 134 -14.76 0.34 43.38
CA PRO A 134 -14.18 -0.97 43.67
C PRO A 134 -12.65 -0.92 43.85
N ALA A 135 -11.96 -0.17 42.98
CA ALA A 135 -10.51 0.01 43.08
C ALA A 135 -10.08 0.67 44.40
N LEU A 136 -10.78 1.74 44.83
CA LEU A 136 -10.54 2.40 46.12
C LEU A 136 -10.88 1.52 47.32
N MET A 137 -11.89 0.66 47.22
CA MET A 137 -12.20 -0.34 48.24
C MET A 137 -11.20 -1.49 48.27
N GLY A 138 -10.38 -1.65 47.22
CA GLY A 138 -9.40 -2.74 47.09
C GLY A 138 -10.03 -4.10 46.79
N VAL A 139 -11.23 -4.11 46.19
CA VAL A 139 -12.00 -5.32 45.88
C VAL A 139 -12.52 -5.23 44.45
N SER A 140 -12.54 -6.33 43.71
CA SER A 140 -13.07 -6.31 42.34
C SER A 140 -14.58 -6.04 42.33
N LYS A 141 -15.08 -5.41 41.26
CA LYS A 141 -16.52 -5.18 41.07
C LYS A 141 -17.32 -6.48 41.18
N ALA A 142 -16.83 -7.55 40.56
CA ALA A 142 -17.47 -8.87 40.58
C ALA A 142 -17.59 -9.46 41.99
N ILE A 143 -16.61 -9.22 42.88
CA ILE A 143 -16.69 -9.68 44.29
C ILE A 143 -17.71 -8.84 45.07
N LEU A 144 -17.73 -7.52 44.87
CA LEU A 144 -18.73 -6.66 45.50
C LEU A 144 -20.17 -7.05 45.09
N GLU A 145 -20.36 -7.42 43.83
CA GLU A 145 -21.66 -7.81 43.26
C GLU A 145 -22.09 -9.23 43.64
N ASN A 146 -21.22 -10.22 43.45
CA ASN A 146 -21.57 -11.65 43.53
C ASN A 146 -21.21 -12.30 44.87
N VAL A 147 -20.48 -11.62 45.76
CA VAL A 147 -20.06 -12.17 47.06
C VAL A 147 -20.44 -11.28 48.25
N ILE A 148 -20.18 -9.97 48.20
CA ILE A 148 -20.36 -9.08 49.36
C ILE A 148 -21.78 -8.51 49.45
N PHE A 149 -22.29 -7.88 48.38
CA PHE A 149 -23.61 -7.24 48.34
C PHE A 149 -24.56 -7.99 47.41
N VAL A 150 -24.64 -9.32 47.57
CA VAL A 150 -25.53 -10.16 46.77
C VAL A 150 -26.98 -9.82 47.08
N HIS A 151 -27.80 -9.71 46.03
CA HIS A 151 -29.23 -9.48 46.20
C HIS A 151 -29.90 -10.70 46.83
N GLN A 152 -30.92 -10.49 47.66
CA GLN A 152 -31.63 -11.56 48.37
C GLN A 152 -32.14 -12.66 47.43
N ASP A 153 -32.72 -12.26 46.29
CA ASP A 153 -33.25 -13.19 45.27
C ASP A 153 -32.14 -13.95 44.50
N GLU A 154 -30.90 -13.48 44.58
CA GLU A 154 -29.74 -14.05 43.87
C GLU A 154 -28.77 -14.76 44.82
N ALA A 155 -29.04 -14.81 46.12
CA ALA A 155 -28.13 -15.35 47.12
C ALA A 155 -27.84 -16.86 46.94
N ASN A 156 -28.76 -17.58 46.29
CA ASN A 156 -28.63 -19.00 45.97
C ASN A 156 -27.89 -19.28 44.65
N TRP A 157 -27.25 -18.27 44.03
CA TRP A 157 -26.50 -18.46 42.78
C TRP A 157 -25.46 -19.60 42.79
N PRO A 158 -24.80 -19.96 43.92
CA PRO A 158 -23.89 -21.11 43.93
C PRO A 158 -24.58 -22.46 43.68
N LEU A 159 -25.90 -22.53 43.87
CA LEU A 159 -26.74 -23.71 43.65
C LEU A 159 -27.50 -23.67 42.31
N GLN A 160 -27.30 -22.62 41.51
CA GLN A 160 -27.92 -22.50 40.20
C GLN A 160 -27.21 -23.40 39.17
N ASP A 161 -27.72 -23.38 37.93
CA ASP A 161 -27.23 -24.21 36.85
C ASP A 161 -25.73 -23.97 36.55
N PRO A 162 -25.03 -24.98 35.98
CA PRO A 162 -23.59 -24.88 35.72
C PRO A 162 -23.18 -23.70 34.83
N SER A 163 -24.05 -23.20 33.96
CA SER A 163 -23.75 -22.07 33.07
C SER A 163 -23.70 -20.76 33.85
N THR A 164 -24.71 -20.51 34.68
CA THR A 164 -24.77 -19.32 35.54
C THR A 164 -23.65 -19.33 36.59
N LEU A 165 -23.38 -20.49 37.19
CA LEU A 165 -22.28 -20.71 38.12
C LEU A 165 -20.93 -20.40 37.47
N LYS A 166 -20.66 -20.97 36.29
CA LYS A 166 -19.42 -20.75 35.55
C LYS A 166 -19.23 -19.28 35.20
N LYS A 167 -20.29 -18.60 34.73
CA LYS A 167 -20.23 -17.18 34.40
C LYS A 167 -19.82 -16.33 35.62
N LYS A 168 -20.45 -16.55 36.78
CA LYS A 168 -20.10 -15.82 38.00
C LYS A 168 -18.68 -16.14 38.48
N PHE A 169 -18.22 -17.39 38.33
CA PHE A 169 -16.82 -17.73 38.61
C PHE A 169 -15.83 -17.07 37.66
N ASP A 170 -16.12 -17.07 36.36
CA ASP A 170 -15.30 -16.42 35.34
C ASP A 170 -15.20 -14.90 35.58
N ASP A 171 -16.29 -14.28 36.04
CA ASP A 171 -16.34 -12.86 36.42
C ASP A 171 -15.55 -12.59 37.71
N ILE A 172 -15.68 -13.44 38.75
CA ILE A 172 -14.95 -13.33 40.02
C ILE A 172 -13.44 -13.47 39.80
N PHE A 173 -13.02 -14.48 39.02
CA PHE A 173 -11.60 -14.76 38.77
C PHE A 173 -11.02 -13.98 37.59
N SER A 174 -11.86 -13.25 36.83
CA SER A 174 -11.44 -12.47 35.66
C SER A 174 -10.60 -13.27 34.64
N ALA A 175 -10.81 -14.60 34.57
CA ALA A 175 -10.02 -15.51 33.75
C ALA A 175 -10.16 -15.26 32.24
N THR A 176 -11.27 -14.64 31.83
CA THR A 176 -11.61 -14.31 30.43
C THR A 176 -10.70 -13.26 29.80
N ARG A 177 -10.00 -12.44 30.61
CA ARG A 177 -9.07 -11.42 30.09
C ARG A 177 -7.82 -12.06 29.51
N TYR A 178 -7.29 -13.08 30.17
CA TYR A 178 -6.08 -13.78 29.71
C TYR A 178 -6.37 -14.68 28.50
N THR A 179 -7.53 -15.33 28.46
CA THR A 179 -7.92 -16.15 27.30
C THR A 179 -8.08 -15.29 26.04
N LYS A 180 -8.74 -14.13 26.14
CA LYS A 180 -8.85 -13.17 25.03
C LYS A 180 -7.49 -12.64 24.57
N ALA A 181 -6.59 -12.31 25.51
CA ALA A 181 -5.25 -11.86 25.15
C ALA A 181 -4.49 -12.94 24.36
N LEU A 182 -4.59 -14.21 24.78
CA LEU A 182 -3.98 -15.33 24.06
C LEU A 182 -4.57 -15.54 22.66
N GLU A 183 -5.88 -15.37 22.49
CA GLU A 183 -6.53 -15.42 21.16
C GLU A 183 -6.01 -14.32 20.22
N VAL A 184 -5.86 -13.10 20.73
CA VAL A 184 -5.31 -11.98 19.96
C VAL A 184 -3.85 -12.26 19.56
N ILE A 185 -3.03 -12.77 20.48
CA ILE A 185 -1.64 -13.15 20.19
C ILE A 185 -1.58 -14.24 19.10
N LYS A 186 -2.42 -15.28 19.20
CA LYS A 186 -2.51 -16.34 18.17
C LYS A 186 -2.90 -15.78 16.80
N LYS A 187 -3.85 -14.84 16.77
CA LYS A 187 -4.28 -14.18 15.53
C LYS A 187 -3.13 -13.39 14.89
N LEU A 188 -2.43 -12.56 15.67
CA LEU A 188 -1.29 -11.77 15.20
C LEU A 188 -0.15 -12.65 14.66
N HIS A 189 0.16 -13.76 15.35
CA HIS A 189 1.17 -14.72 14.89
C HIS A 189 0.81 -15.32 13.52
N LYS A 190 -0.48 -15.65 13.30
CA LYS A 190 -0.95 -16.19 12.02
C LYS A 190 -0.86 -15.15 10.89
N GLU A 191 -1.22 -13.91 11.17
CA GLU A 191 -1.13 -12.79 10.21
C GLU A 191 0.33 -12.52 9.80
N GLN A 192 1.25 -12.43 10.77
CA GLN A 192 2.68 -12.26 10.51
C GLN A 192 3.27 -13.41 9.69
N ALA A 193 2.90 -14.66 9.99
CA ALA A 193 3.35 -15.81 9.21
C ALA A 193 2.89 -15.76 7.74
N GLN A 194 1.70 -15.21 7.47
CA GLN A 194 1.19 -15.02 6.12
C GLN A 194 1.92 -13.88 5.38
N GLU A 195 2.23 -12.78 6.07
CA GLU A 195 3.05 -11.70 5.51
C GLU A 195 4.46 -12.20 5.14
N ILE A 196 5.11 -12.97 6.02
CA ILE A 196 6.43 -13.56 5.75
C ILE A 196 6.40 -14.41 4.49
N LYS A 197 5.37 -15.25 4.29
CA LYS A 197 5.21 -16.04 3.05
C LYS A 197 5.10 -15.15 1.81
N THR A 198 4.33 -14.07 1.91
CA THR A 198 4.16 -13.11 0.82
C THR A 198 5.48 -12.41 0.48
N TYR A 199 6.25 -12.01 1.49
CA TYR A 199 7.56 -11.40 1.28
C TYR A 199 8.58 -12.37 0.69
N LYS A 200 8.57 -13.65 1.08
CA LYS A 200 9.42 -14.67 0.45
C LYS A 200 9.13 -14.83 -1.05
N LEU A 201 7.84 -14.91 -1.42
CA LEU A 201 7.44 -14.96 -2.84
C LEU A 201 7.87 -13.71 -3.61
N LYS A 202 7.70 -12.52 -3.02
CA LYS A 202 8.18 -11.26 -3.62
C LYS A 202 9.69 -11.26 -3.82
N LEU A 203 10.45 -11.80 -2.85
CA LEU A 203 11.90 -11.87 -2.92
C LEU A 203 12.37 -12.82 -4.04
N GLU A 204 11.76 -14.01 -4.15
CA GLU A 204 12.03 -14.94 -5.27
C GLU A 204 11.73 -14.29 -6.62
N HIS A 205 10.60 -13.58 -6.75
CA HIS A 205 10.26 -12.87 -7.97
C HIS A 205 11.29 -11.77 -8.30
N LEU A 206 11.66 -10.93 -7.33
CA LEU A 206 12.68 -9.90 -7.52
C LEU A 206 14.04 -10.49 -7.88
N GLN A 207 14.39 -11.66 -7.34
CA GLN A 207 15.61 -12.36 -7.66
C GLN A 207 15.61 -12.84 -9.13
N THR A 208 14.48 -13.40 -9.60
CA THR A 208 14.35 -13.76 -11.03
C THR A 208 14.45 -12.56 -11.97
N LEU A 209 13.84 -11.41 -11.61
CA LEU A 209 13.95 -10.17 -12.38
C LEU A 209 15.38 -9.63 -12.40
N LYS A 210 16.08 -9.68 -11.25
CA LYS A 210 17.49 -9.31 -11.15
C LYS A 210 18.32 -10.18 -12.10
N ASP A 211 18.17 -11.51 -12.04
CA ASP A 211 18.94 -12.43 -12.89
C ASP A 211 18.65 -12.21 -14.39
N ALA A 212 17.40 -11.93 -14.76
CA ALA A 212 17.04 -11.55 -16.13
C ALA A 212 17.70 -10.23 -16.56
N ALA A 213 17.72 -9.22 -15.69
CA ALA A 213 18.38 -7.95 -15.95
C ALA A 213 19.91 -8.10 -16.12
N TYR A 214 20.56 -8.97 -15.33
CA TYR A 214 21.98 -9.29 -15.50
C TYR A 214 22.27 -9.93 -16.85
N LYS A 215 21.47 -10.93 -17.27
CA LYS A 215 21.61 -11.56 -18.58
C LYS A 215 21.44 -10.56 -19.72
N LEU A 216 20.46 -9.67 -19.63
CA LEU A 216 20.25 -8.63 -20.64
C LEU A 216 21.45 -7.67 -20.70
N ARG A 217 22.00 -7.27 -19.54
CA ARG A 217 23.16 -6.39 -19.46
C ARG A 217 24.42 -7.03 -20.05
N GLU A 218 24.60 -8.32 -19.84
CA GLU A 218 25.67 -9.10 -20.46
C GLU A 218 25.51 -9.18 -21.98
N SER A 219 24.30 -9.41 -22.49
CA SER A 219 24.00 -9.37 -23.93
C SER A 219 24.31 -7.99 -24.54
N ILE A 220 23.90 -6.91 -23.87
CA ILE A 220 24.19 -5.54 -24.34
C ILE A 220 25.70 -5.29 -24.41
N ALA A 221 26.47 -5.74 -23.41
CA ALA A 221 27.92 -5.60 -23.41
C ALA A 221 28.57 -6.37 -24.57
N GLN A 222 28.11 -7.60 -24.85
CA GLN A 222 28.59 -8.37 -26.00
C GLN A 222 28.22 -7.72 -27.34
N ASP A 223 27.03 -7.17 -27.46
CA ASP A 223 26.59 -6.50 -28.68
C ASP A 223 27.32 -5.16 -28.90
N GLN A 224 27.67 -4.45 -27.82
CA GLN A 224 28.53 -3.27 -27.88
C GLN A 224 29.93 -3.63 -28.37
N GLU A 225 30.54 -4.69 -27.83
CA GLU A 225 31.86 -5.16 -28.27
C GLU A 225 31.87 -5.55 -29.75
N LYS A 226 30.84 -6.26 -30.22
CA LYS A 226 30.66 -6.57 -31.65
C LYS A 226 30.50 -5.31 -32.50
N THR A 227 29.72 -4.34 -32.03
CA THR A 227 29.50 -3.07 -32.73
C THR A 227 30.81 -2.30 -32.89
N GLU A 228 31.63 -2.27 -31.83
CA GLU A 228 32.92 -1.59 -31.83
C GLU A 228 33.92 -2.29 -32.76
N SER A 229 33.93 -3.62 -32.78
CA SER A 229 34.70 -4.40 -33.76
C SER A 229 34.28 -4.12 -35.20
N VAL A 230 32.98 -4.12 -35.50
CA VAL A 230 32.46 -3.83 -36.85
C VAL A 230 32.80 -2.39 -37.25
N LYS A 231 32.68 -1.43 -36.34
CA LYS A 231 33.04 -0.04 -36.59
C LYS A 231 34.53 0.11 -36.91
N GLY A 232 35.41 -0.62 -36.22
CA GLY A 232 36.83 -0.68 -36.56
C GLY A 232 37.09 -1.25 -37.96
N GLN A 233 36.37 -2.29 -38.37
CA GLN A 233 36.47 -2.84 -39.73
C GLN A 233 35.99 -1.85 -40.80
N VAL A 234 34.88 -1.13 -40.55
CA VAL A 234 34.38 -0.09 -41.45
C VAL A 234 35.42 1.01 -41.63
N GLN A 235 36.05 1.49 -40.55
CA GLN A 235 37.11 2.51 -40.65
C GLN A 235 38.31 2.03 -41.49
N GLN A 236 38.74 0.77 -41.32
CA GLN A 236 39.81 0.20 -42.14
C GLN A 236 39.44 0.12 -43.63
N LEU A 237 38.19 -0.21 -43.94
CA LEU A 237 37.69 -0.25 -45.31
C LEU A 237 37.58 1.16 -45.91
N GLU A 238 37.09 2.14 -45.15
CA GLU A 238 37.05 3.55 -45.56
C GLU A 238 38.45 4.09 -45.87
N GLU A 239 39.43 3.77 -45.02
CA GLU A 239 40.83 4.17 -45.22
C GLU A 239 41.43 3.49 -46.47
N SER A 240 41.08 2.22 -46.73
CA SER A 240 41.48 1.50 -47.95
C SER A 240 40.83 2.06 -49.21
N ILE A 241 39.54 2.45 -49.14
CA ILE A 241 38.83 3.10 -50.25
C ILE A 241 39.50 4.43 -50.57
N LYS A 242 39.79 5.25 -49.56
CA LYS A 242 40.46 6.53 -49.74
C LYS A 242 41.82 6.38 -50.42
N GLN A 243 42.62 5.38 -50.00
CA GLN A 243 43.90 5.06 -50.65
C GLN A 243 43.74 4.62 -52.12
N LEU A 244 42.65 3.93 -52.45
CA LEU A 244 42.34 3.54 -53.84
C LEU A 244 41.88 4.74 -54.67
N GLU A 245 41.05 5.62 -54.11
CA GLU A 245 40.63 6.87 -54.75
C GLU A 245 41.83 7.77 -55.05
N ASP A 246 42.77 7.94 -54.12
CA ASP A 246 44.00 8.69 -54.33
C ASP A 246 44.84 8.11 -55.48
N LYS A 247 44.91 6.76 -55.57
CA LYS A 247 45.59 6.07 -56.68
C LYS A 247 44.88 6.27 -58.02
N ILE A 248 43.55 6.24 -58.03
CA ILE A 248 42.74 6.48 -59.24
C ILE A 248 42.96 7.92 -59.71
N HIS A 249 42.88 8.90 -58.79
CA HIS A 249 43.11 10.30 -59.12
C HIS A 249 44.52 10.52 -59.71
N HIS A 250 45.54 9.87 -59.16
CA HIS A 250 46.89 9.94 -59.70
C HIS A 250 47.01 9.30 -61.10
N ALA A 251 46.32 8.19 -61.33
CA ALA A 251 46.24 7.54 -62.65
C ALA A 251 45.50 8.40 -63.68
N GLU A 252 44.46 9.13 -63.28
CA GLU A 252 43.72 10.06 -64.14
C GLU A 252 44.56 11.28 -64.52
N GLU A 253 45.32 11.85 -63.59
CA GLU A 253 46.26 12.95 -63.87
C GLU A 253 47.33 12.53 -64.87
N THR A 254 47.95 11.38 -64.66
CA THR A 254 48.96 10.83 -65.59
C THR A 254 48.36 10.55 -66.97
N LEU A 255 47.14 10.04 -67.06
CA LEU A 255 46.42 9.88 -68.33
C LEU A 255 46.15 11.21 -69.03
N LYS A 256 45.80 12.26 -68.28
CA LYS A 256 45.57 13.60 -68.82
C LYS A 256 46.84 14.19 -69.41
N ASP A 257 47.98 14.00 -68.74
CA ASP A 257 49.27 14.48 -69.25
C ASP A 257 49.76 13.68 -70.46
N LEU A 258 49.53 12.36 -70.49
CA LEU A 258 49.78 11.54 -71.68
C LEU A 258 48.93 12.00 -72.88
N ARG A 259 47.65 12.34 -72.67
CA ARG A 259 46.78 12.89 -73.73
C ARG A 259 47.31 14.21 -74.27
N LYS A 260 47.78 15.12 -73.41
CA LYS A 260 48.41 16.38 -73.86
C LYS A 260 49.67 16.12 -74.69
N LEU A 261 50.51 15.17 -74.28
CA LEU A 261 51.70 14.78 -75.05
C LEU A 261 51.31 14.20 -76.42
N GLN A 262 50.27 13.36 -76.48
CA GLN A 262 49.75 12.81 -77.73
C GLN A 262 49.28 13.92 -78.69
N GLU A 263 48.61 14.95 -78.15
CA GLU A 263 48.12 16.11 -78.91
C GLU A 263 49.27 17.01 -79.40
N GLN A 264 50.35 17.14 -78.62
CA GLN A 264 51.58 17.81 -79.06
C GLN A 264 52.29 17.02 -80.17
N ILE A 265 52.30 15.69 -80.11
CA ILE A 265 52.88 14.84 -81.16
C ILE A 265 52.06 14.97 -82.45
N SER A 266 50.73 14.93 -82.37
CA SER A 266 49.86 15.02 -83.54
C SER A 266 49.99 16.38 -84.24
N THR A 267 50.02 17.47 -83.48
CA THR A 267 50.22 18.83 -84.02
C THR A 267 51.59 18.99 -84.68
N LYS A 268 52.67 18.48 -84.08
CA LYS A 268 54.02 18.52 -84.68
C LYS A 268 54.12 17.64 -85.94
N THR A 269 53.45 16.50 -85.96
CA THR A 269 53.41 15.60 -87.13
C THR A 269 52.65 16.25 -88.29
N ALA A 270 51.52 16.90 -88.01
CA ALA A 270 50.76 17.67 -89.00
C ALA A 270 51.60 18.82 -89.59
N GLN A 271 52.29 19.59 -88.74
CA GLN A 271 53.21 20.66 -89.17
C GLN A 271 54.33 20.15 -90.08
N ARG A 272 54.88 18.97 -89.81
CA ARG A 272 55.90 18.36 -90.66
C ARG A 272 55.34 17.97 -92.04
N SER A 273 54.11 17.44 -92.08
CA SER A 273 53.47 17.01 -93.33
C SER A 273 53.12 18.16 -94.27
N THR A 274 52.74 19.32 -93.72
CA THR A 274 52.39 20.50 -94.52
C THR A 274 53.62 21.15 -95.14
N LEU A 275 54.73 21.26 -94.38
CA LEU A 275 56.00 21.80 -94.89
C LEU A 275 56.59 20.94 -96.03
N LEU A 276 56.41 19.63 -95.97
CA LEU A 276 56.90 18.69 -96.99
C LEU A 276 56.13 18.81 -98.32
N LYS A 277 54.81 18.99 -98.24
CA LYS A 277 53.96 19.24 -99.42
C LYS A 277 54.24 20.60 -100.08
N GLU A 278 54.59 21.61 -99.30
CA GLU A 278 54.95 22.94 -99.81
C GLU A 278 56.28 22.88 -100.59
N GLN A 279 57.26 22.10 -100.12
CA GLN A 279 58.53 21.87 -100.80
C GLN A 279 58.35 21.18 -102.17
N GLU A 280 57.50 20.16 -102.25
CA GLU A 280 57.21 19.44 -103.51
C GLU A 280 56.52 20.34 -104.55
N LYS A 281 55.65 21.25 -104.08
CA LYS A 281 54.90 22.16 -104.95
C LYS A 281 55.77 23.26 -105.56
N GLN A 282 56.78 23.74 -104.82
CA GLN A 282 57.74 24.73 -105.33
C GLN A 282 58.73 24.13 -106.36
N HIS A 283 58.99 22.82 -106.30
CA HIS A 283 59.83 22.14 -107.28
C HIS A 283 59.14 21.87 -108.63
N ALA A 284 57.80 21.76 -108.66
CA ALA A 284 57.04 21.43 -109.87
C ALA A 284 56.75 22.63 -110.79
N ALA A 285 56.96 23.87 -110.32
CA ALA A 285 56.59 25.10 -111.04
C ALA A 285 57.71 25.71 -111.90
N LEU A 286 58.82 24.99 -112.14
CA LEU A 286 60.06 25.54 -112.73
C LEU A 286 60.37 25.08 -114.18
N VAL A 287 59.45 24.46 -114.91
CA VAL A 287 59.73 23.97 -116.28
C VAL A 287 58.57 24.22 -117.23
N GLU A 288 58.50 25.42 -117.82
CA GLU A 288 58.05 25.61 -119.22
C GLU A 288 58.26 27.06 -119.67
N GLU A 289 59.16 27.25 -120.64
CA GLU A 289 59.30 28.48 -121.43
C GLU A 289 59.09 28.09 -122.90
N ASN A 290 58.11 28.73 -123.54
CA ASN A 290 57.64 28.43 -124.89
C ASN A 290 57.89 29.66 -125.77
N VAL A 291 58.55 29.51 -126.93
CA VAL A 291 58.92 30.62 -127.81
C VAL A 291 58.67 30.21 -129.27
N ASP A 292 57.61 30.74 -129.87
CA ASP A 292 57.34 30.65 -131.32
C ASP A 292 56.93 32.03 -131.89
N SER A 293 57.19 32.25 -133.18
CA SER A 293 57.35 33.54 -133.87
C SER A 293 56.09 34.11 -134.56
N ASP A 294 56.01 35.45 -134.60
CA ASP A 294 54.87 36.33 -134.92
C ASP A 294 54.19 36.21 -136.31
N GLU A 295 54.81 35.59 -137.31
CA GLU A 295 54.23 35.54 -138.67
C GLU A 295 53.19 34.43 -138.86
N LEU A 296 53.27 33.35 -138.07
CA LEU A 296 52.20 32.34 -137.97
C LEU A 296 51.00 32.86 -137.15
N LEU A 297 51.22 33.89 -136.32
CA LEU A 297 50.24 34.40 -135.36
C LEU A 297 49.10 35.20 -136.03
N MET A 298 49.35 35.92 -137.12
CA MET A 298 48.31 36.73 -137.80
C MET A 298 47.32 35.91 -138.63
N GLU A 299 47.77 34.84 -139.30
CA GLU A 299 46.86 33.90 -139.98
C GLU A 299 46.07 33.06 -138.97
N TRP A 300 46.69 32.72 -137.84
CA TRP A 300 45.98 32.08 -136.74
C TRP A 300 44.96 33.03 -136.14
N LYS A 301 45.28 34.31 -135.93
CA LYS A 301 44.38 35.29 -135.33
C LYS A 301 43.05 35.42 -136.07
N THR A 302 43.05 35.55 -137.39
CA THR A 302 41.81 35.72 -138.18
C THR A 302 40.97 34.43 -138.22
N LYS A 303 41.60 33.27 -138.41
CA LYS A 303 40.91 31.96 -138.30
C LYS A 303 40.45 31.66 -136.87
N PHE A 304 41.18 32.15 -135.86
CA PHE A 304 40.78 32.06 -134.47
C PHE A 304 39.61 32.98 -134.18
N GLU A 305 39.57 34.21 -134.68
CA GLU A 305 38.49 35.17 -134.41
C GLU A 305 37.13 34.66 -134.91
N GLU A 306 37.07 34.07 -136.11
CA GLU A 306 35.83 33.45 -136.61
C GLU A 306 35.44 32.20 -135.79
N ARG A 307 36.42 31.38 -135.42
CA ARG A 307 36.20 30.19 -134.60
C ARG A 307 35.82 30.53 -133.16
N ILE A 308 36.38 31.62 -132.62
CA ILE A 308 36.05 32.22 -131.33
C ILE A 308 34.60 32.70 -131.37
N ALA A 309 34.16 33.43 -132.40
CA ALA A 309 32.78 33.90 -132.48
C ALA A 309 31.75 32.75 -132.47
N ILE A 310 32.01 31.66 -133.21
CA ILE A 310 31.16 30.46 -133.22
C ILE A 310 31.20 29.73 -131.87
N LEU A 311 32.40 29.59 -131.30
CA LEU A 311 32.57 28.95 -129.99
C LEU A 311 31.93 29.77 -128.88
N GLU A 312 32.03 31.10 -128.89
CA GLU A 312 31.39 32.01 -127.94
C GLU A 312 29.86 31.93 -128.02
N ALA A 313 29.28 31.83 -129.22
CA ALA A 313 27.84 31.61 -129.37
C ALA A 313 27.41 30.26 -128.76
N LYS A 314 28.23 29.21 -128.95
CA LYS A 314 27.99 27.88 -128.38
C LYS A 314 28.20 27.85 -126.86
N ILE A 315 29.20 28.56 -126.35
CA ILE A 315 29.47 28.78 -124.92
C ILE A 315 28.28 29.49 -124.29
N ARG A 316 27.81 30.60 -124.87
CA ARG A 316 26.63 31.33 -124.36
C ARG A 316 25.37 30.45 -124.29
N LYS A 317 25.18 29.53 -125.24
CA LYS A 317 24.07 28.58 -125.21
C LYS A 317 24.25 27.53 -124.10
N LEU A 318 25.44 26.94 -124.01
CA LEU A 318 25.77 25.95 -122.99
C LEU A 318 25.78 26.55 -121.58
N GLU A 319 26.18 27.81 -121.42
CA GLU A 319 26.12 28.55 -120.15
C GLU A 319 24.68 28.72 -119.69
N ARG A 320 23.75 29.07 -120.59
CA ARG A 320 22.31 29.13 -120.27
C ARG A 320 21.74 27.77 -119.90
N GLU A 321 22.10 26.72 -120.63
CA GLU A 321 21.69 25.35 -120.29
C GLU A 321 22.28 24.91 -118.94
N MET A 322 23.51 25.31 -118.64
CA MET A 322 24.18 25.04 -117.36
C MET A 322 23.50 25.79 -116.21
N THR A 323 23.12 27.05 -116.39
CA THR A 323 22.39 27.81 -115.37
C THR A 323 21.01 27.22 -115.13
N ASP A 324 20.26 26.88 -116.18
CA ASP A 324 18.93 26.25 -116.04
C ASP A 324 19.01 24.88 -115.34
N LEU A 325 20.05 24.09 -115.63
CA LEU A 325 20.30 22.81 -114.96
C LEU A 325 20.77 23.00 -113.51
N ALA A 326 21.58 24.02 -113.23
CA ALA A 326 22.01 24.36 -111.88
C ALA A 326 20.81 24.80 -111.02
N GLU A 327 19.93 25.65 -111.56
CA GLU A 327 18.70 26.06 -110.87
C GLU A 327 17.79 24.85 -110.58
N LYS A 328 17.58 23.96 -111.55
CA LYS A 328 16.85 22.69 -111.32
C LYS A 328 17.53 21.80 -110.28
N GLY A 329 18.86 21.72 -110.30
CA GLY A 329 19.66 21.00 -109.31
C GLY A 329 19.47 21.55 -107.90
N THR A 330 19.52 22.87 -107.73
CA THR A 330 19.28 23.51 -106.42
C THR A 330 17.84 23.30 -105.92
N ALA A 331 16.85 23.35 -106.81
CA ALA A 331 15.45 23.07 -106.46
C ALA A 331 15.27 21.62 -105.98
N LEU A 332 15.83 20.64 -106.70
CA LEU A 332 15.80 19.24 -106.31
C LEU A 332 16.56 18.98 -104.98
N MET A 333 17.71 19.64 -104.78
CA MET A 333 18.48 19.52 -103.55
C MET A 333 17.72 20.07 -102.34
N ASN A 334 16.96 21.16 -102.52
CA ASN A 334 16.08 21.69 -101.49
C ASN A 334 14.94 20.72 -101.14
N ILE A 335 14.32 20.07 -102.14
CA ILE A 335 13.28 19.04 -101.93
C ILE A 335 13.86 17.84 -101.17
N ILE A 336 15.02 17.33 -101.59
CA ILE A 336 15.71 16.23 -100.89
C ILE A 336 16.03 16.62 -99.45
N GLY A 337 16.47 17.87 -99.22
CA GLY A 337 16.73 18.40 -97.88
C GLY A 337 15.47 18.44 -97.00
N GLN A 338 14.31 18.78 -97.55
CA GLN A 338 13.03 18.76 -96.83
C GLN A 338 12.59 17.32 -96.51
N SER A 339 12.63 16.41 -97.49
CA SER A 339 12.28 15.00 -97.28
C SER A 339 13.20 14.33 -96.25
N ASN A 340 14.50 14.61 -96.26
CA ASN A 340 15.43 14.08 -95.26
C ASN A 340 15.14 14.57 -93.85
N LYS A 341 14.72 15.84 -93.69
CA LYS A 341 14.28 16.35 -92.37
C LYS A 341 13.03 15.64 -91.88
N GLU A 342 12.09 15.37 -92.77
CA GLU A 342 10.85 14.67 -92.42
C GLU A 342 11.10 13.20 -92.08
N ILE A 343 11.97 12.52 -92.82
CA ILE A 343 12.44 11.16 -92.50
C ILE A 343 13.11 11.13 -91.13
N ALA A 344 14.06 12.05 -90.86
CA ALA A 344 14.74 12.11 -89.57
C ALA A 344 13.76 12.34 -88.41
N LYS A 345 12.76 13.20 -88.60
CA LYS A 345 11.71 13.45 -87.60
C LYS A 345 10.87 12.20 -87.34
N LEU A 346 10.34 11.55 -88.38
CA LEU A 346 9.53 10.35 -88.25
C LEU A 346 10.33 9.19 -87.64
N GLN A 347 11.62 9.09 -87.94
CA GLN A 347 12.51 8.08 -87.39
C GLN A 347 12.77 8.31 -85.90
N ALA A 348 12.99 9.57 -85.49
CA ALA A 348 13.09 9.92 -84.07
C ALA A 348 11.79 9.65 -83.29
N GLU A 349 10.63 9.94 -83.89
CA GLU A 349 9.32 9.62 -83.30
C GLU A 349 9.09 8.10 -83.17
N ALA A 350 9.51 7.31 -84.16
CA ALA A 350 9.43 5.86 -84.12
C ALA A 350 10.36 5.24 -83.06
N GLU A 351 11.59 5.74 -82.94
CA GLU A 351 12.56 5.32 -81.92
C GLU A 351 12.06 5.66 -80.50
N ALA A 352 11.51 6.87 -80.30
CA ALA A 352 10.92 7.29 -79.04
C ALA A 352 9.73 6.40 -78.64
N HIS A 353 8.84 6.08 -79.59
CA HIS A 353 7.71 5.19 -79.35
C HIS A 353 8.14 3.75 -79.03
N MET A 354 9.22 3.26 -79.65
CA MET A 354 9.81 1.96 -79.30
C MET A 354 10.44 1.96 -77.91
N SER A 355 11.13 3.03 -77.51
CA SER A 355 11.64 3.19 -76.14
C SER A 355 10.52 3.13 -75.12
N LEU A 356 9.44 3.89 -75.33
CA LEU A 356 8.28 3.91 -74.42
C LEU A 356 7.60 2.54 -74.29
N LYS A 357 7.54 1.75 -75.37
CA LYS A 357 7.04 0.36 -75.31
C LYS A 357 7.96 -0.53 -74.48
N ASN A 358 9.27 -0.42 -74.66
CA ASN A 358 10.25 -1.18 -73.88
C ASN A 358 10.20 -0.80 -72.39
N ASP A 359 10.04 0.48 -72.07
CA ASP A 359 9.92 0.97 -70.69
C ASP A 359 8.63 0.47 -70.04
N ARG A 360 7.51 0.49 -70.77
CA ARG A 360 6.23 -0.08 -70.32
C ARG A 360 6.37 -1.57 -70.02
N ASP A 361 6.94 -2.33 -70.94
CA ASP A 361 7.05 -3.79 -70.81
C ASP A 361 8.02 -4.15 -69.67
N SER A 362 9.13 -3.42 -69.53
CA SER A 362 10.09 -3.56 -68.41
C SER A 362 9.43 -3.23 -67.06
N SER A 363 8.62 -2.17 -67.02
CA SER A 363 7.87 -1.80 -65.81
C SER A 363 6.88 -2.88 -65.42
N ILE A 364 6.12 -3.43 -66.38
CA ILE A 364 5.22 -4.56 -66.14
C ILE A 364 5.99 -5.79 -65.65
N HIS A 365 7.13 -6.12 -66.25
CA HIS A 365 8.00 -7.21 -65.79
C HIS A 365 8.46 -7.00 -64.34
N SER A 366 8.91 -5.79 -63.99
CA SER A 366 9.36 -5.47 -62.63
C SER A 366 8.24 -5.60 -61.59
N LEU A 367 7.04 -5.12 -61.92
CA LEU A 367 5.87 -5.19 -61.04
C LEU A 367 5.42 -6.64 -60.82
N PHE A 368 5.38 -7.46 -61.87
CA PHE A 368 5.00 -8.86 -61.75
C PHE A 368 6.04 -9.70 -61.01
N ALA A 369 7.33 -9.41 -61.20
CA ALA A 369 8.42 -10.07 -60.45
C ALA A 369 8.38 -9.71 -58.97
N THR A 370 8.22 -8.41 -58.65
CA THR A 370 8.24 -7.92 -57.27
C THR A 370 7.02 -8.39 -56.48
N TYR A 371 5.83 -8.35 -57.10
CA TYR A 371 4.57 -8.66 -56.42
C TYR A 371 4.03 -10.06 -56.74
N SER A 372 4.82 -10.91 -57.40
CA SER A 372 4.48 -12.31 -57.72
C SER A 372 3.10 -12.48 -58.39
N LEU A 373 2.80 -11.63 -59.37
CA LEU A 373 1.46 -11.52 -59.96
C LEU A 373 1.14 -12.62 -61.00
N GLY A 374 2.06 -13.56 -61.23
CA GLY A 374 1.91 -14.70 -62.13
C GLY A 374 2.93 -14.70 -63.28
N PRO A 375 2.88 -15.73 -64.15
CA PRO A 375 3.79 -15.85 -65.29
C PRO A 375 3.48 -14.82 -66.38
N LEU A 376 4.54 -14.25 -66.97
CA LEU A 376 4.45 -13.26 -68.05
C LEU A 376 4.76 -13.88 -69.42
N PRO A 377 4.14 -13.39 -70.51
CA PRO A 377 4.54 -13.72 -71.88
C PRO A 377 5.97 -13.23 -72.21
N ARG A 378 6.53 -13.68 -73.33
CA ARG A 378 7.78 -13.09 -73.86
C ARG A 378 7.50 -11.69 -74.42
N SER A 379 8.33 -10.72 -74.02
CA SER A 379 8.37 -9.35 -74.58
C SER A 379 8.76 -9.37 -76.07
N PRO A 380 8.25 -8.44 -76.91
CA PRO A 380 7.39 -7.28 -76.59
C PRO A 380 5.89 -7.61 -76.51
N PHE A 381 5.17 -6.91 -75.62
CA PHE A 381 3.74 -7.12 -75.40
C PHE A 381 2.87 -6.40 -76.43
N SER A 382 1.83 -7.09 -76.91
CA SER A 382 0.74 -6.42 -77.64
C SER A 382 0.02 -5.42 -76.74
N VAL A 383 -0.67 -4.45 -77.33
CA VAL A 383 -1.40 -3.41 -76.58
C VAL A 383 -2.46 -4.03 -75.67
N GLU A 384 -3.19 -5.04 -76.15
CA GLU A 384 -4.21 -5.76 -75.37
C GLU A 384 -3.62 -6.55 -74.20
N VAL A 385 -2.49 -7.23 -74.42
CA VAL A 385 -1.80 -7.98 -73.36
C VAL A 385 -1.31 -7.03 -72.27
N ALA A 386 -0.70 -5.90 -72.65
CA ALA A 386 -0.25 -4.89 -71.68
C ALA A 386 -1.41 -4.28 -70.87
N LEU A 387 -2.56 -4.02 -71.51
CA LEU A 387 -3.76 -3.51 -70.81
C LEU A 387 -4.31 -4.52 -69.80
N ASN A 388 -4.36 -5.81 -70.15
CA ASN A 388 -4.84 -6.86 -69.25
C ASN A 388 -3.88 -7.08 -68.07
N LEU A 389 -2.57 -7.08 -68.31
CA LEU A 389 -1.58 -7.15 -67.22
C LEU A 389 -1.68 -5.94 -66.29
N THR A 390 -1.91 -4.75 -66.85
CA THR A 390 -2.11 -3.51 -66.08
C THR A 390 -3.40 -3.55 -65.26
N SER A 391 -4.51 -4.07 -65.80
CA SER A 391 -5.77 -4.20 -65.04
C SER A 391 -5.63 -5.20 -63.90
N ARG A 392 -4.86 -6.28 -64.07
CA ARG A 392 -4.54 -7.25 -63.02
C ARG A 392 -3.70 -6.63 -61.89
N VAL A 393 -2.71 -5.81 -62.24
CA VAL A 393 -1.95 -5.02 -61.24
C VAL A 393 -2.87 -4.09 -60.47
N LYS A 394 -3.77 -3.37 -61.16
CA LYS A 394 -4.73 -2.47 -60.51
C LYS A 394 -5.70 -3.21 -59.59
N SER A 395 -6.19 -4.39 -59.98
CA SER A 395 -7.05 -5.22 -59.12
C SER A 395 -6.33 -5.64 -57.85
N ARG A 396 -5.08 -6.11 -57.96
CA ARG A 396 -4.30 -6.52 -56.80
C ARG A 396 -4.00 -5.34 -55.87
N LEU A 397 -3.74 -4.16 -56.44
CA LEU A 397 -3.52 -2.94 -55.67
C LEU A 397 -4.79 -2.57 -54.88
N ALA A 398 -5.97 -2.64 -55.50
CA ALA A 398 -7.24 -2.41 -54.81
C ALA A 398 -7.49 -3.42 -53.68
N ASP A 399 -7.15 -4.69 -53.86
CA ASP A 399 -7.25 -5.71 -52.80
C ASP A 399 -6.33 -5.38 -51.61
N LEU A 400 -5.10 -4.93 -51.89
CA LEU A 400 -4.12 -4.56 -50.86
C LEU A 400 -4.53 -3.28 -50.12
N GLU A 401 -5.09 -2.29 -50.83
CA GLU A 401 -5.64 -1.08 -50.21
C GLU A 401 -6.80 -1.42 -49.27
N LYS A 402 -7.68 -2.35 -49.69
CA LYS A 402 -8.77 -2.83 -48.84
C LYS A 402 -8.28 -3.58 -47.60
N ASP A 403 -7.32 -4.51 -47.74
CA ASP A 403 -6.73 -5.23 -46.60
C ASP A 403 -6.04 -4.26 -45.62
N LEU A 404 -5.40 -3.21 -46.14
CA LEU A 404 -4.80 -2.16 -45.32
C LEU A 404 -5.86 -1.34 -44.57
N ASP A 405 -6.97 -0.98 -45.21
CA ASP A 405 -8.09 -0.29 -44.56
C ASP A 405 -8.77 -1.14 -43.48
N ASP A 406 -9.00 -2.42 -43.78
CA ASP A 406 -9.59 -3.37 -42.82
C ASP A 406 -8.66 -3.55 -41.61
N LYS A 407 -7.35 -3.69 -41.80
CA LYS A 407 -6.37 -3.74 -40.70
C LYS A 407 -6.31 -2.45 -39.90
N LYS A 408 -6.42 -1.28 -40.54
CA LYS A 408 -6.51 0.00 -39.82
C LYS A 408 -7.72 0.04 -38.89
N LYS A 409 -8.90 -0.35 -39.38
CA LYS A 409 -10.12 -0.42 -38.55
C LYS A 409 -9.98 -1.38 -37.38
N VAL A 410 -9.38 -2.56 -37.60
CA VAL A 410 -9.10 -3.51 -36.52
C VAL A 410 -8.17 -2.90 -35.48
N ASN A 411 -7.08 -2.26 -35.92
CA ASN A 411 -6.12 -1.63 -35.04
C ASN A 411 -6.73 -0.44 -34.26
N ASP A 412 -7.56 0.38 -34.90
CA ASP A 412 -8.27 1.48 -34.24
C ASP A 412 -9.24 0.97 -33.17
N ASN A 413 -9.98 -0.11 -33.45
CA ASN A 413 -10.84 -0.78 -32.47
C ASN A 413 -10.02 -1.39 -31.31
N GLU A 414 -8.88 -2.01 -31.58
CA GLU A 414 -7.97 -2.51 -30.54
C GLU A 414 -7.39 -1.39 -29.68
N LEU A 415 -7.04 -0.26 -30.30
CA LEU A 415 -6.57 0.95 -29.62
C LEU A 415 -7.66 1.52 -28.71
N GLU A 416 -8.89 1.62 -29.19
CA GLU A 416 -10.04 2.10 -28.43
C GLU A 416 -10.33 1.18 -27.24
N MET A 417 -10.36 -0.15 -27.44
CA MET A 417 -10.49 -1.12 -26.37
C MET A 417 -9.35 -1.05 -25.34
N ALA A 418 -8.12 -0.83 -25.78
CA ALA A 418 -6.98 -0.64 -24.87
C ALA A 418 -7.09 0.67 -24.09
N TRP A 419 -7.58 1.73 -24.73
CA TRP A 419 -7.79 3.03 -24.10
C TRP A 419 -8.90 2.96 -23.05
N ASP A 420 -10.02 2.30 -23.34
CA ASP A 420 -11.09 2.05 -22.38
C ASP A 420 -10.61 1.24 -21.17
N ARG A 421 -9.81 0.19 -21.39
CA ARG A 421 -9.20 -0.57 -20.29
C ARG A 421 -8.28 0.29 -19.45
N ASN A 422 -7.45 1.11 -20.09
CA ASN A 422 -6.55 2.02 -19.38
C ASN A 422 -7.33 3.07 -18.58
N MET A 423 -8.43 3.59 -19.13
CA MET A 423 -9.25 4.59 -18.46
C MET A 423 -9.97 3.99 -17.25
N ASN A 424 -10.53 2.79 -17.38
CA ASN A 424 -11.09 2.04 -16.26
C ASN A 424 -10.04 1.74 -15.17
N ALA A 425 -8.82 1.36 -15.56
CA ALA A 425 -7.72 1.14 -14.61
C ALA A 425 -7.30 2.44 -13.91
N ASN A 426 -7.29 3.56 -14.63
CA ASN A 426 -6.96 4.88 -14.11
C ASN A 426 -8.03 5.36 -13.09
N ASP A 427 -9.31 5.11 -13.35
CA ASP A 427 -10.37 5.44 -12.39
C ASP A 427 -10.31 4.56 -11.13
N CYS A 428 -10.03 3.26 -11.28
CA CYS A 428 -9.73 2.39 -10.14
C CYS A 428 -8.50 2.87 -9.33
N TRP A 429 -7.49 3.39 -10.03
CA TRP A 429 -6.30 3.97 -9.40
C TRP A 429 -6.65 5.24 -8.62
N LYS A 430 -7.47 6.15 -9.18
CA LYS A 430 -7.93 7.35 -8.45
C LYS A 430 -8.71 6.99 -7.18
N ASP A 431 -9.58 5.99 -7.24
CA ASP A 431 -10.33 5.52 -6.08
C ASP A 431 -9.42 4.94 -4.99
N THR A 432 -8.38 4.21 -5.39
CA THR A 432 -7.39 3.67 -4.45
C THR A 432 -6.48 4.76 -3.88
N ASP A 433 -6.06 5.74 -4.68
CA ASP A 433 -5.31 6.92 -4.22
C ASP A 433 -6.11 7.77 -3.23
N ALA A 434 -7.40 7.97 -3.48
CA ALA A 434 -8.30 8.65 -2.55
C ALA A 434 -8.39 7.93 -1.19
N LYS A 435 -8.47 6.58 -1.20
CA LYS A 435 -8.44 5.77 0.02
C LYS A 435 -7.10 5.89 0.75
N ILE A 436 -5.97 5.90 0.03
CA ILE A 436 -4.63 6.08 0.61
C ILE A 436 -4.52 7.45 1.29
N LYS A 437 -4.96 8.52 0.63
CA LYS A 437 -4.98 9.88 1.20
C LYS A 437 -5.85 9.97 2.45
N ALA A 438 -7.02 9.33 2.46
CA ALA A 438 -7.86 9.26 3.65
C ALA A 438 -7.16 8.51 4.80
N MET A 439 -6.49 7.40 4.51
CA MET A 439 -5.70 6.66 5.51
C MET A 439 -4.49 7.46 6.03
N GLN A 440 -3.82 8.24 5.18
CA GLN A 440 -2.77 9.17 5.60
C GLN A 440 -3.31 10.25 6.55
N GLY A 441 -4.48 10.84 6.25
CA GLY A 441 -5.12 11.79 7.16
C GLY A 441 -5.44 11.19 8.54
N ILE A 442 -5.89 9.92 8.57
CA ILE A 442 -6.10 9.20 9.84
C ILE A 442 -4.77 8.97 10.57
N LYS A 443 -3.72 8.56 9.85
CA LYS A 443 -2.38 8.35 10.40
C LYS A 443 -1.83 9.64 11.03
N ASP A 444 -1.92 10.77 10.34
CA ASP A 444 -1.45 12.06 10.82
C ASP A 444 -2.23 12.52 12.07
N GLY A 445 -3.55 12.27 12.09
CA GLY A 445 -4.39 12.50 13.27
C GLY A 445 -4.05 11.60 14.47
N ILE A 446 -3.52 10.38 14.23
CA ILE A 446 -2.99 9.53 15.30
C ILE A 446 -1.65 10.06 15.79
N PHE A 447 -0.74 10.46 14.88
CA PHE A 447 0.56 11.04 15.26
C PHE A 447 0.41 12.30 16.11
N LYS A 448 -0.49 13.22 15.74
CA LYS A 448 -0.77 14.41 16.57
C LYS A 448 -1.21 14.04 17.99
N ARG A 449 -2.10 13.05 18.14
CA ARG A 449 -2.54 12.59 19.47
C ARG A 449 -1.43 11.95 20.28
N ILE A 450 -0.52 11.22 19.63
CA ILE A 450 0.66 10.66 20.29
C ILE A 450 1.58 11.79 20.78
N GLU A 451 1.82 12.80 19.94
CA GLU A 451 2.64 13.95 20.29
C GLU A 451 2.05 14.77 21.44
N GLU A 452 0.73 15.01 21.42
CA GLU A 452 0.00 15.65 22.53
C GLU A 452 0.17 14.86 23.83
N LYS A 453 0.04 13.53 23.78
CA LYS A 453 0.22 12.67 24.95
C LYS A 453 1.66 12.63 25.46
N LYS A 454 2.64 12.76 24.57
CA LYS A 454 4.05 12.85 24.92
C LYS A 454 4.37 14.17 25.63
N ASN A 455 3.86 15.28 25.10
CA ASN A 455 3.99 16.60 25.73
C ASN A 455 3.31 16.65 27.12
N GLU A 456 2.15 16.01 27.28
CA GLU A 456 1.52 15.84 28.60
C GLU A 456 2.45 15.06 29.55
N LEU A 457 3.06 13.96 29.08
CA LEU A 457 3.96 13.13 29.88
C LEU A 457 5.23 13.89 30.31
N ASP A 458 5.86 14.61 29.39
CA ASP A 458 7.03 15.46 29.67
C ASP A 458 6.68 16.55 30.70
N SER A 459 5.47 17.12 30.64
CA SER A 459 5.00 18.09 31.63
C SER A 459 4.80 17.48 33.03
N PHE A 460 4.38 16.21 33.09
CA PHE A 460 4.25 15.48 34.36
C PHE A 460 5.62 15.07 34.92
N GLU A 461 6.58 14.68 34.08
CA GLU A 461 7.94 14.38 34.51
C GLU A 461 8.65 15.63 35.07
N LEU A 462 8.43 16.81 34.47
CA LEU A 462 8.94 18.08 34.98
C LEU A 462 8.32 18.46 36.34
N GLN A 463 7.06 18.10 36.58
CA GLN A 463 6.40 18.28 37.87
C GLN A 463 6.90 17.28 38.92
N MET A 464 7.23 16.05 38.51
CA MET A 464 7.81 15.03 39.40
C MET A 464 9.24 15.37 39.83
N THR A 465 10.05 15.93 38.94
CA THR A 465 11.42 16.37 39.27
C THR A 465 11.46 17.57 40.22
N ASN A 466 10.40 18.38 40.26
CA ASN A 466 10.26 19.50 41.20
C ASN A 466 9.75 19.11 42.60
N LEU A 467 9.36 17.84 42.82
CA LEU A 467 9.07 17.34 44.15
C LEU A 467 10.38 16.89 44.80
N ASN A 468 10.83 17.61 45.83
CA ASN A 468 12.01 17.30 46.61
C ASN A 468 11.93 15.88 47.24
N PHE A 469 12.43 14.88 46.52
CA PHE A 469 12.52 13.48 46.96
C PHE A 469 13.30 13.32 48.26
N SER A 470 14.25 14.24 48.53
CA SER A 470 15.02 14.28 49.79
C SER A 470 14.14 14.39 51.03
N HIS A 471 13.01 15.10 50.96
CA HIS A 471 12.13 15.30 52.11
C HIS A 471 11.19 14.11 52.36
N ILE A 472 10.94 13.30 51.33
CA ILE A 472 10.11 12.09 51.44
C ILE A 472 10.97 10.94 51.98
N ASP A 473 12.21 10.80 51.51
CA ASP A 473 13.15 9.77 51.97
C ASP A 473 13.52 9.94 53.46
N GLU A 474 13.69 11.18 53.93
CA GLU A 474 13.95 11.48 55.35
C GLU A 474 12.76 11.09 56.24
N ARG A 475 11.55 11.29 55.73
CA ARG A 475 10.30 10.99 56.45
C ARG A 475 10.04 9.49 56.52
N GLU A 476 10.38 8.75 55.47
CA GLU A 476 10.31 7.29 55.46
C GLU A 476 11.32 6.67 56.44
N LYS A 477 12.55 7.20 56.49
CA LYS A 477 13.59 6.73 57.42
C LYS A 477 13.20 6.93 58.89
N ASN A 478 12.57 8.06 59.22
CA ASN A 478 12.11 8.34 60.58
C ASN A 478 10.96 7.42 61.02
N LEU A 479 10.03 7.09 60.13
CA LEU A 479 8.93 6.17 60.42
C LEU A 479 9.42 4.73 60.64
N ARG A 480 10.45 4.28 59.89
CA ARG A 480 11.06 2.96 60.10
C ARG A 480 11.70 2.86 61.50
N ASN A 481 12.41 3.89 61.94
CA ASN A 481 13.02 3.92 63.28
C ASN A 481 11.98 3.90 64.42
N GLU A 482 10.79 4.47 64.22
CA GLU A 482 9.70 4.40 65.21
C GLU A 482 9.06 3.01 65.29
N ILE A 483 8.92 2.32 64.17
CA ILE A 483 8.40 0.94 64.13
C ILE A 483 9.33 0.00 64.91
N GLU A 484 10.64 0.09 64.67
CA GLU A 484 11.64 -0.77 65.32
C GLU A 484 11.71 -0.53 66.85
N ARG A 485 11.51 0.74 67.28
CA ARG A 485 11.34 1.06 68.72
C ARG A 485 10.10 0.43 69.32
N LYS A 486 8.97 0.39 68.61
CA LYS A 486 7.71 -0.20 69.09
C LYS A 486 7.78 -1.73 69.14
N GLU A 487 8.45 -2.37 68.20
CA GLU A 487 8.70 -3.82 68.22
C GLU A 487 9.62 -4.24 69.38
N SER A 488 10.63 -3.43 69.68
CA SER A 488 11.50 -3.63 70.85
C SER A 488 10.74 -3.49 72.19
N GLN A 489 9.75 -2.60 72.26
CA GLN A 489 8.88 -2.46 73.44
C GLN A 489 7.88 -3.62 73.60
N LEU A 490 7.43 -4.22 72.49
CA LEU A 490 6.52 -5.37 72.50
C LEU A 490 7.22 -6.65 72.94
N SER A 491 8.46 -6.86 72.51
CA SER A 491 9.28 -8.02 72.88
C SER A 491 9.71 -8.02 74.36
N GLN A 492 9.91 -6.84 74.97
CA GLN A 492 10.23 -6.74 76.40
C GLN A 492 9.08 -7.11 77.35
N ARG A 493 7.82 -7.04 76.91
CA ARG A 493 6.66 -7.23 77.80
C ARG A 493 6.30 -8.70 78.11
N GLN A 494 7.08 -9.66 77.62
CA GLN A 494 6.99 -11.09 77.98
C GLN A 494 5.54 -11.63 78.08
N PHE A 495 4.69 -11.31 77.10
CA PHE A 495 3.29 -11.78 77.09
C PHE A 495 3.17 -13.30 76.90
N GLU A 496 4.06 -13.89 76.10
CA GLU A 496 4.08 -15.33 75.80
C GLU A 496 4.30 -16.24 77.03
N PRO A 497 5.29 -16.00 77.91
CA PRO A 497 5.49 -16.82 79.11
C PRO A 497 4.37 -16.61 80.15
N ASN A 498 3.80 -15.40 80.27
CA ASN A 498 2.67 -15.15 81.17
C ASN A 498 1.40 -15.90 80.75
N ILE A 499 1.13 -15.99 79.44
CA ILE A 499 0.00 -16.77 78.93
C ILE A 499 0.18 -18.27 79.25
N ARG A 500 1.40 -18.80 79.11
CA ARG A 500 1.70 -20.20 79.48
C ARG A 500 1.56 -20.47 80.98
N GLN A 501 1.95 -19.52 81.83
CA GLN A 501 1.79 -19.65 83.28
C GLN A 501 0.31 -19.72 83.68
N VAL A 502 -0.53 -18.83 83.14
CA VAL A 502 -1.98 -18.83 83.42
C VAL A 502 -2.66 -20.10 82.88
N GLN A 503 -2.23 -20.63 81.73
CA GLN A 503 -2.73 -21.91 81.21
C GLN A 503 -2.38 -23.10 82.12
N ASN A 504 -1.18 -23.12 82.71
CA ASN A 504 -0.79 -24.16 83.66
C ASN A 504 -1.57 -24.07 84.99
N GLU A 505 -1.86 -22.85 85.46
CA GLU A 505 -2.69 -22.64 86.65
C GLU A 505 -4.13 -23.14 86.44
N ILE A 506 -4.73 -22.85 85.27
CA ILE A 506 -6.04 -23.36 84.86
C ILE A 506 -6.06 -24.89 84.86
N TYR A 507 -5.02 -25.54 84.30
CA TYR A 507 -4.92 -27.00 84.28
C TYR A 507 -4.83 -27.60 85.70
N SER A 508 -4.10 -26.95 86.61
CA SER A 508 -3.99 -27.41 88.01
C SER A 508 -5.32 -27.29 88.77
N ILE A 509 -6.09 -26.22 88.50
CA ILE A 509 -7.40 -26.00 89.12
C ILE A 509 -8.41 -27.02 88.60
N ASP A 510 -8.38 -27.34 87.30
CA ASP A 510 -9.26 -28.37 86.72
C ASP A 510 -8.99 -29.76 87.33
N GLN A 511 -7.73 -30.12 87.59
CA GLN A 511 -7.40 -31.36 88.30
C GLN A 511 -7.94 -31.38 89.74
N LYS A 512 -7.87 -30.25 90.47
CA LYS A 512 -8.44 -30.14 91.82
C LYS A 512 -9.96 -30.27 91.81
N ILE A 513 -10.65 -29.68 90.83
CA ILE A 513 -12.10 -29.81 90.67
C ILE A 513 -12.49 -31.28 90.42
N ARG A 514 -11.74 -32.02 89.61
CA ARG A 514 -11.98 -33.46 89.38
C ARG A 514 -11.78 -34.30 90.64
N ALA A 515 -10.79 -33.97 91.48
CA ALA A 515 -10.56 -34.66 92.75
C ALA A 515 -11.71 -34.44 93.74
N VAL A 516 -12.18 -33.19 93.88
CA VAL A 516 -13.30 -32.85 94.77
C VAL A 516 -14.62 -33.46 94.28
N ASN A 517 -14.86 -33.53 92.98
CA ASN A 517 -16.03 -34.22 92.44
C ASN A 517 -16.00 -35.73 92.72
N ARG A 518 -14.82 -36.37 92.64
CA ARG A 518 -14.67 -37.79 93.04
C ARG A 518 -14.94 -38.00 94.53
N GLU A 519 -14.48 -37.11 95.40
CA GLU A 519 -14.80 -37.17 96.83
C GLU A 519 -16.31 -36.99 97.08
N LYS A 520 -16.96 -36.07 96.37
CA LYS A 520 -18.40 -35.87 96.44
C LYS A 520 -19.17 -37.14 96.05
N ASP A 521 -18.76 -37.81 94.97
CA ASP A 521 -19.42 -39.03 94.50
C ASP A 521 -19.21 -40.20 95.49
N ILE A 522 -18.03 -40.29 96.12
CA ILE A 522 -17.76 -41.25 97.20
C ILE A 522 -18.63 -40.95 98.44
N MET A 523 -18.76 -39.69 98.84
CA MET A 523 -19.63 -39.31 99.97
C MET A 523 -21.11 -39.56 99.69
N ALA A 524 -21.56 -39.39 98.44
CA ALA A 524 -22.92 -39.74 98.04
C ALA A 524 -23.18 -41.24 98.20
N SER A 525 -22.26 -42.09 97.74
CA SER A 525 -22.30 -43.55 97.93
C SER A 525 -22.29 -43.95 99.41
N ASP A 526 -21.44 -43.33 100.23
CA ASP A 526 -21.36 -43.60 101.68
C ASP A 526 -22.66 -43.16 102.40
N SER A 527 -23.34 -42.13 101.90
CA SER A 527 -24.65 -41.71 102.40
C SER A 527 -25.76 -42.71 102.07
N GLU A 528 -25.75 -43.29 100.87
CA GLU A 528 -26.70 -44.35 100.47
C GLU A 528 -26.50 -45.61 101.31
N ASP A 529 -25.25 -46.00 101.57
CA ASP A 529 -24.91 -47.12 102.44
C ASP A 529 -25.34 -46.90 103.91
N ARG A 530 -25.22 -45.67 104.43
CA ARG A 530 -25.74 -45.30 105.77
C ARG A 530 -27.26 -45.37 105.84
N VAL A 531 -27.96 -44.95 104.79
CA VAL A 531 -29.43 -45.07 104.73
C VAL A 531 -29.84 -46.54 104.72
N MET A 532 -29.19 -47.37 103.91
CA MET A 532 -29.41 -48.83 103.88
C MET A 532 -29.11 -49.50 105.24
N LEU A 533 -28.05 -49.08 105.93
CA LEU A 533 -27.69 -49.60 107.25
C LEU A 533 -28.68 -49.16 108.34
N SER A 534 -29.25 -47.95 108.24
CA SER A 534 -30.33 -47.50 109.12
C SER A 534 -31.62 -48.30 108.91
N HIS A 535 -31.97 -48.60 107.66
CA HIS A 535 -33.12 -49.46 107.33
C HIS A 535 -32.95 -50.89 107.87
N LYS A 536 -31.77 -51.50 107.70
CA LYS A 536 -31.47 -52.83 108.27
C LYS A 536 -31.46 -52.84 109.80
N LYS A 537 -31.02 -51.76 110.47
CA LYS A 537 -31.13 -51.62 111.94
C LYS A 537 -32.58 -51.53 112.39
N ALA A 538 -33.43 -50.81 111.67
CA ALA A 538 -34.87 -50.74 111.95
C ALA A 538 -35.58 -52.09 111.73
N GLU A 539 -35.22 -52.84 110.70
CA GLU A 539 -35.71 -54.22 110.50
C GLU A 539 -35.25 -55.17 111.62
N LEU A 540 -34.01 -55.04 112.09
CA LEU A 540 -33.46 -55.86 113.17
C LEU A 540 -34.13 -55.54 114.52
N GLU A 541 -34.44 -54.27 114.79
CA GLU A 541 -35.28 -53.88 115.93
C GLU A 541 -36.72 -54.41 115.82
N ASN A 542 -37.32 -54.37 114.64
CA ASN A 542 -38.65 -54.95 114.42
C ASN A 542 -38.66 -56.47 114.58
N ARG A 543 -37.61 -57.19 114.15
CA ARG A 543 -37.44 -58.62 114.41
C ARG A 543 -37.21 -58.90 115.90
N LYS A 544 -36.44 -58.08 116.62
CA LYS A 544 -36.29 -58.18 118.09
C LYS A 544 -37.61 -57.90 118.84
N LYS A 545 -38.46 -56.98 118.35
CA LYS A 545 -39.81 -56.73 118.90
C LYS A 545 -40.79 -57.87 118.61
N LYS A 546 -40.67 -58.57 117.47
CA LYS A 546 -41.43 -59.79 117.18
C LYS A 546 -41.00 -61.01 118.01
N HIS A 547 -39.70 -61.15 118.32
CA HIS A 547 -39.20 -62.22 119.19
C HIS A 547 -39.47 -62.03 120.69
N LYS A 548 -39.83 -60.82 121.15
CA LYS A 548 -40.28 -60.55 122.53
C LYS A 548 -41.79 -60.75 122.75
N LYS A 549 -42.53 -61.24 121.74
CA LYS A 549 -43.97 -61.56 121.78
C LYS A 549 -44.28 -63.03 121.44
N MET A 550 -43.26 -63.89 121.43
CA MET A 550 -43.35 -65.33 121.66
C MET A 550 -42.66 -65.63 122.97
#